data_AF-A0A958PKK6-F1
#
_entry.id   AF-A0A958PKK6-F1
#
_cell.length_a   1.000
_cell.length_b   1.000
_cell.length_c   1.000
_cell.angle_alpha   90.00
_cell.angle_beta   90.00
_cell.angle_gamma   90.00
#
_symmetry.space_group_name_H-M   'P 1'
#
loop_
_entity.id
_entity.type
_entity.pdbx_description
1 polymer ?
#
loop_
_entity_poly.entity_id
_entity_poly.type
_entity_poly.pdbx_seq_one_letter_code
_entity_poly.pdbx_strand_id
1 'polypeptide(L)'
;TALGAAGNPSEVAIELQALKAWNQTGEVASVRHLVVSYESKLFMNSFDAAVLDALASHLNQSGLYPYFEIGFESDWEQRLHALCKALGKVSFLRAGIKVRTGGQQPPTSEMLSTCVQACATYRLRFKATQGLHHPVSSESEFGFINLFSALSLAFSANLKHAEIRACLDERKPEAFQFQGDKFSWNGIELGISELTAARAQHGGCFGSCSIDEPDQFLAEQFQ
;
A
#
# COMPACT_ATOMS: atom_id res chain seq x y z
N THR A 1 12.62 -5.59 9.45
CA THR A 1 12.47 -5.70 10.92
C THR A 1 11.31 -4.83 11.33
N ALA A 2 10.18 -5.41 11.76
CA ALA A 2 9.02 -4.65 12.22
C ALA A 2 9.26 -4.22 13.67
N LEU A 3 9.44 -2.93 13.91
CA LEU A 3 9.55 -2.34 15.25
C LEU A 3 8.15 -1.92 15.72
N GLY A 4 7.78 -2.41 16.90
CA GLY A 4 6.99 -1.70 17.91
C GLY A 4 5.52 -1.42 17.64
N ALA A 5 4.65 -2.06 18.41
CA ALA A 5 3.28 -1.59 18.60
C ALA A 5 3.30 -0.17 19.21
N ALA A 6 2.92 0.85 18.45
CA ALA A 6 2.98 2.23 18.89
C ALA A 6 1.91 2.52 19.95
N GLY A 7 2.32 2.65 21.21
CA GLY A 7 1.47 3.05 22.33
C GLY A 7 1.66 4.50 22.80
N ASN A 8 2.75 5.18 22.45
CA ASN A 8 3.06 6.53 22.93
C ASN A 8 3.79 7.39 21.87
N PRO A 9 3.32 8.62 21.56
CA PRO A 9 3.98 9.54 20.63
C PRO A 9 5.47 9.84 20.94
N SER A 10 5.87 9.83 22.21
CA SER A 10 7.28 10.09 22.59
C SER A 10 8.21 8.92 22.22
N GLU A 11 7.73 7.68 22.31
CA GLU A 11 8.48 6.48 21.91
C GLU A 11 8.69 6.46 20.39
N VAL A 12 7.64 6.79 19.63
CA VAL A 12 7.73 6.92 18.16
C VAL A 12 8.77 7.97 17.76
N ALA A 13 8.83 9.11 18.45
CA ALA A 13 9.83 10.15 18.16
C ALA A 13 11.27 9.66 18.39
N ILE A 14 11.51 8.89 19.46
CA ILE A 14 12.83 8.32 19.76
C ILE A 14 13.22 7.28 18.68
N GLU A 15 12.30 6.40 18.29
CA GLU A 15 12.55 5.42 17.22
C GLU A 15 12.90 6.10 15.90
N LEU A 16 12.14 7.13 15.50
CA LEU A 16 12.40 7.86 14.25
C LEU A 16 13.76 8.56 14.24
N GLN A 17 14.21 9.09 15.38
CA GLN A 17 15.56 9.66 15.52
C GLN A 17 16.65 8.61 15.36
N ALA A 18 16.48 7.43 15.98
CA ALA A 18 17.42 6.32 15.84
C ALA A 18 17.51 5.82 14.38
N LEU A 19 16.37 5.70 13.69
CA LEU A 19 16.33 5.29 12.28
C LEU A 19 16.99 6.33 11.36
N LYS A 20 16.82 7.62 11.65
CA LYS A 20 17.52 8.69 10.93
C LYS A 20 19.03 8.58 11.09
N ALA A 21 19.51 8.38 12.32
CA ALA A 21 20.94 8.18 12.60
C ALA A 21 21.48 6.93 11.87
N TRP A 22 20.73 5.82 11.90
CA TRP A 22 21.07 4.61 11.15
C TRP A 22 21.21 4.89 9.64
N ASN A 23 20.28 5.60 9.01
CA ASN A 23 20.34 5.87 7.57
C ASN A 23 21.56 6.73 7.14
N GLN A 24 22.18 7.43 8.07
CA GLN A 24 23.39 8.21 7.82
C GLN A 24 24.66 7.35 7.81
N THR A 25 24.75 6.34 8.69
CA THR A 25 26.01 5.60 8.93
C THR A 25 25.89 4.07 8.94
N GLY A 26 24.69 3.54 8.70
CA GLY A 26 24.34 2.12 8.84
C GLY A 26 24.98 1.26 7.77
N GLU A 27 26.04 0.57 8.14
CA GLU A 27 26.74 -0.42 7.32
C GLU A 27 26.76 -1.77 8.02
N VAL A 28 26.40 -2.82 7.28
CA VAL A 28 26.52 -4.21 7.73
C VAL A 28 27.24 -4.99 6.65
N ALA A 29 28.34 -5.66 7.02
CA ALA A 29 29.15 -6.45 6.09
C ALA A 29 29.60 -5.70 4.81
N SER A 30 29.98 -4.43 4.93
CA SER A 30 30.42 -3.55 3.82
C SER A 30 29.33 -3.17 2.81
N VAL A 31 28.06 -3.44 3.12
CA VAL A 31 26.90 -2.99 2.34
C VAL A 31 26.17 -1.92 3.13
N ARG A 32 25.70 -0.88 2.43
CA ARG A 32 24.88 0.17 3.05
C ARG A 32 23.43 -0.31 3.16
N HIS A 33 22.89 -0.28 4.37
CA HIS A 33 21.49 -0.64 4.62
C HIS A 33 20.67 0.62 4.92
N LEU A 34 19.60 0.83 4.15
CA LEU A 34 18.69 1.95 4.35
C LEU A 34 17.33 1.44 4.83
N VAL A 35 16.82 2.06 5.90
CA VAL A 35 15.42 1.96 6.27
C VAL A 35 14.66 3.02 5.48
N VAL A 36 13.69 2.61 4.68
CA VAL A 36 12.96 3.53 3.78
C VAL A 36 11.48 3.73 4.16
N SER A 37 10.98 2.93 5.10
CA SER A 37 9.59 3.01 5.56
C SER A 37 9.44 2.65 7.03
N TYR A 38 8.47 3.29 7.69
CA TYR A 38 8.05 2.99 9.05
C TYR A 38 6.59 2.54 9.04
N GLU A 39 6.26 1.46 9.73
CA GLU A 39 4.89 0.92 9.81
C GLU A 39 4.36 1.06 11.22
N SER A 40 3.12 1.54 11.35
CA SER A 40 2.47 1.64 12.66
C SER A 40 1.02 1.18 12.60
N LYS A 41 0.57 0.55 13.69
CA LYS A 41 -0.85 0.33 13.99
C LYS A 41 -1.35 1.54 14.77
N LEU A 42 -1.86 2.55 14.08
CA LEU A 42 -2.50 3.67 14.77
C LEU A 42 -3.97 3.32 15.02
N PHE A 43 -4.29 2.99 16.27
CA PHE A 43 -5.66 2.96 16.77
C PHE A 43 -6.08 4.38 17.16
N MET A 44 -6.26 5.26 16.18
CA MET A 44 -6.73 6.61 16.43
C MET A 44 -8.18 6.75 15.96
N ASN A 45 -9.08 6.96 16.92
CA ASN A 45 -10.49 7.25 16.64
C ASN A 45 -10.69 8.65 16.03
N SER A 46 -9.71 9.53 16.15
CA SER A 46 -9.67 10.83 15.48
C SER A 46 -8.23 11.27 15.22
N PHE A 47 -7.99 11.88 14.07
CA PHE A 47 -6.73 12.57 13.77
C PHE A 47 -6.95 14.06 14.04
N ASP A 48 -6.53 14.51 15.22
CA ASP A 48 -6.39 15.94 15.47
C ASP A 48 -5.29 16.49 14.54
N ALA A 49 -5.55 17.64 13.93
CA ALA A 49 -4.59 18.34 13.08
C ALA A 49 -3.25 18.56 13.82
N ALA A 50 -3.29 18.84 15.12
CA ALA A 50 -2.07 19.04 15.92
C ALA A 50 -1.21 17.76 16.01
N VAL A 51 -1.84 16.58 16.10
CA VAL A 51 -1.13 15.29 16.12
C VAL A 51 -0.54 14.97 14.74
N LEU A 52 -1.29 15.26 13.67
CA LEU A 52 -0.79 15.10 12.31
C LEU A 52 0.39 16.02 12.02
N ASP A 53 0.34 17.28 12.45
CA ASP A 53 1.43 18.23 12.26
C ASP A 53 2.67 17.84 13.05
N ALA A 54 2.51 17.32 14.27
CA ALA A 54 3.60 16.78 15.07
C ALA A 54 4.22 15.54 14.40
N LEU A 55 3.39 14.58 13.97
CA LEU A 55 3.84 13.39 13.22
C LEU A 55 4.54 13.80 11.93
N ALA A 56 3.96 14.73 11.18
CA ALA A 56 4.51 15.24 9.94
C ALA A 56 5.89 15.88 10.14
N SER A 57 6.03 16.71 11.17
CA SER A 57 7.28 17.38 11.49
C SER A 57 8.39 16.39 11.83
N HIS A 58 8.09 15.30 12.54
CA HIS A 58 9.07 14.25 12.88
C HIS A 58 9.37 13.32 11.70
N LEU A 59 8.36 12.90 10.94
CA LEU A 59 8.50 11.97 9.82
C LEU A 59 9.20 12.62 8.62
N ASN A 60 8.90 13.88 8.33
CA ASN A 60 9.57 14.60 7.23
C ASN A 60 11.09 14.69 7.45
N GLN A 61 11.53 14.78 8.70
CA GLN A 61 12.95 14.87 9.04
C GLN A 61 13.71 13.54 8.94
N SER A 62 13.02 12.40 8.86
CA SER A 62 13.64 11.07 8.83
C SER A 62 13.86 10.53 7.41
N GLY A 63 13.17 11.09 6.41
CA GLY A 63 13.19 10.59 5.03
C GLY A 63 12.45 9.26 4.83
N LEU A 64 11.64 8.86 5.82
CA LEU A 64 10.86 7.61 5.80
C LEU A 64 9.46 7.85 5.26
N TYR A 65 8.93 6.88 4.53
CA TYR A 65 7.51 6.85 4.17
C TYR A 65 6.70 6.13 5.27
N PRO A 66 5.77 6.83 5.96
CA PRO A 66 4.94 6.21 6.98
C PRO A 66 3.80 5.42 6.35
N TYR A 67 3.55 4.22 6.86
CA TYR A 67 2.39 3.39 6.50
C TYR A 67 1.55 3.06 7.75
N PHE A 68 0.24 3.29 7.64
CA PHE A 68 -0.70 3.07 8.74
C PHE A 68 -1.57 1.86 8.45
N GLU A 69 -1.49 0.85 9.32
CA GLU A 69 -2.22 -0.41 9.14
C GLU A 69 -3.72 -0.24 9.42
N ILE A 70 -4.55 -0.70 8.48
CA ILE A 70 -6.00 -0.72 8.61
C ILE A 70 -6.43 -2.04 9.22
N GLY A 71 -7.01 -1.97 10.42
CA GLY A 71 -7.76 -3.06 11.05
C GLY A 71 -9.23 -3.02 10.62
N PHE A 72 -9.79 -4.20 10.36
CA PHE A 72 -11.16 -4.37 9.87
C PHE A 72 -12.18 -4.66 10.98
N GLU A 73 -11.98 -4.06 12.16
CA GLU A 73 -12.93 -4.15 13.28
C GLU A 73 -14.15 -3.23 13.06
N SER A 74 -15.04 -3.11 14.05
CA SER A 74 -16.19 -2.18 13.99
C SER A 74 -15.74 -0.77 13.58
N ASP A 75 -16.53 -0.04 12.79
CA ASP A 75 -16.27 1.33 12.33
C ASP A 75 -15.00 1.53 11.48
N TRP A 76 -14.39 0.46 10.94
CA TRP A 76 -13.16 0.54 10.14
C TRP A 76 -13.27 1.51 8.96
N GLU A 77 -14.42 1.55 8.28
CA GLU A 77 -14.63 2.37 7.09
C GLU A 77 -14.60 3.86 7.44
N GLN A 78 -15.28 4.25 8.53
CA GLN A 78 -15.22 5.61 9.05
C GLN A 78 -13.78 5.99 9.44
N ARG A 79 -13.06 5.10 10.12
CA ARG A 79 -11.64 5.32 10.49
C ARG A 79 -10.74 5.46 9.26
N LEU A 80 -10.92 4.61 8.25
CA LEU A 80 -10.19 4.68 6.98
C LEU A 80 -10.40 6.04 6.33
N HIS A 81 -11.64 6.50 6.18
CA HIS A 81 -11.91 7.80 5.57
C HIS A 81 -11.35 8.97 6.38
N ALA A 82 -11.46 8.92 7.72
CA ALA A 82 -10.88 9.93 8.59
C ALA A 82 -9.34 10.00 8.45
N LEU A 83 -8.68 8.84 8.48
CA LEU A 83 -7.24 8.70 8.26
C LEU A 83 -6.83 9.22 6.88
N CYS A 84 -7.46 8.75 5.81
CA CYS A 84 -7.05 9.11 4.46
C CYS A 84 -7.25 10.61 4.20
N LYS A 85 -8.35 11.19 4.71
CA LYS A 85 -8.59 12.64 4.67
C LYS A 85 -7.53 13.43 5.43
N ALA A 86 -7.13 12.94 6.59
CA ALA A 86 -6.06 13.52 7.39
C ALA A 86 -4.71 13.48 6.65
N LEU A 87 -4.31 12.31 6.14
CA LEU A 87 -3.06 12.13 5.41
C LEU A 87 -3.01 12.94 4.10
N GLY A 88 -4.14 13.07 3.41
CA GLY A 88 -4.24 13.88 2.19
C GLY A 88 -3.90 15.36 2.40
N LYS A 89 -4.05 15.89 3.63
CA LYS A 89 -3.66 17.27 3.98
C LYS A 89 -2.15 17.44 4.16
N VAL A 90 -1.43 16.35 4.42
CA VAL A 90 0.03 16.32 4.65
C VAL A 90 0.74 15.54 3.54
N SER A 91 0.35 15.80 2.29
CA SER A 91 0.79 15.07 1.09
C SER A 91 2.32 15.04 0.90
N PHE A 92 3.04 16.05 1.40
CA PHE A 92 4.51 16.12 1.37
C PHE A 92 5.19 14.94 2.10
N LEU A 93 4.52 14.31 3.07
CA LEU A 93 5.03 13.12 3.75
C LEU A 93 5.01 11.85 2.90
N ARG A 94 4.29 11.88 1.77
CA ARG A 94 4.01 10.70 0.94
C ARG A 94 3.57 9.50 1.80
N ALA A 95 2.66 9.75 2.74
CA ALA A 95 2.13 8.71 3.63
C ALA A 95 1.28 7.68 2.86
N GLY A 96 1.15 6.49 3.44
CA GLY A 96 0.35 5.41 2.89
C GLY A 96 -0.52 4.69 3.90
N ILE A 97 -1.44 3.90 3.37
CA ILE A 97 -2.18 2.90 4.14
C ILE A 97 -1.56 1.52 3.91
N LYS A 98 -1.62 0.69 4.94
CA LYS A 98 -1.23 -0.71 4.88
C LYS A 98 -2.45 -1.59 5.13
N VAL A 99 -2.62 -2.62 4.31
CA VAL A 99 -3.69 -3.60 4.46
C VAL A 99 -3.09 -5.00 4.56
N ARG A 100 -3.56 -5.81 5.51
CA ARG A 100 -3.31 -7.25 5.50
C ARG A 100 -4.37 -7.90 4.62
N THR A 101 -3.95 -8.61 3.57
CA THR A 101 -4.87 -9.28 2.63
C THR A 101 -5.17 -10.73 3.02
N GLY A 102 -4.50 -11.24 4.05
CA GLY A 102 -4.53 -12.61 4.54
C GLY A 102 -4.36 -12.63 6.06
N GLY A 103 -4.37 -13.84 6.64
CA GLY A 103 -4.25 -14.05 8.08
C GLY A 103 -5.58 -14.40 8.73
N GLN A 104 -5.74 -14.08 10.02
CA GLN A 104 -6.90 -14.52 10.81
C GLN A 104 -8.21 -13.82 10.40
N GLN A 105 -8.12 -12.59 9.90
CA GLN A 105 -9.26 -11.77 9.47
C GLN A 105 -8.93 -11.08 8.15
N PRO A 106 -8.89 -11.82 7.02
CA PRO A 106 -8.65 -11.23 5.72
C PRO A 106 -9.84 -10.35 5.30
N PRO A 107 -9.61 -9.25 4.58
CA PRO A 107 -10.69 -8.44 4.01
C PRO A 107 -11.44 -9.22 2.94
N THR A 108 -12.73 -8.91 2.80
CA THR A 108 -13.47 -9.23 1.57
C THR A 108 -13.03 -8.32 0.42
N SER A 109 -13.38 -8.66 -0.81
CA SER A 109 -13.09 -7.81 -1.97
C SER A 109 -13.76 -6.45 -1.90
N GLU A 110 -14.94 -6.38 -1.29
CA GLU A 110 -15.65 -5.13 -0.97
C GLU A 110 -14.85 -4.23 -0.03
N MET A 111 -14.25 -4.81 1.02
CA MET A 111 -13.48 -4.05 1.99
C MET A 111 -12.15 -3.57 1.38
N LEU A 112 -11.49 -4.42 0.60
CA LEU A 112 -10.25 -4.08 -0.09
C LEU A 112 -10.49 -3.03 -1.20
N SER A 113 -11.60 -3.10 -1.93
CA SER A 113 -11.93 -2.10 -2.97
C SER A 113 -12.18 -0.72 -2.35
N THR A 114 -12.80 -0.63 -1.17
CA THR A 114 -12.93 0.63 -0.43
C THR A 114 -11.56 1.21 -0.05
N CYS A 115 -10.62 0.37 0.40
CA CYS A 115 -9.25 0.80 0.68
C CYS A 115 -8.52 1.32 -0.57
N VAL A 116 -8.63 0.60 -1.70
CA VAL A 116 -8.03 1.02 -2.98
C VAL A 116 -8.63 2.34 -3.47
N GLN A 117 -9.96 2.47 -3.43
CA GLN A 117 -10.65 3.70 -3.82
C GLN A 117 -10.25 4.90 -2.95
N ALA A 118 -10.18 4.70 -1.62
CA ALA A 118 -9.72 5.74 -0.71
C ALA A 118 -8.26 6.13 -1.02
N CYS A 119 -7.38 5.16 -1.25
CA CYS A 119 -5.99 5.41 -1.61
C CYS A 119 -5.87 6.27 -2.89
N ALA A 120 -6.62 5.93 -3.94
CA ALA A 120 -6.64 6.70 -5.18
C ALA A 120 -7.20 8.13 -4.96
N THR A 121 -8.34 8.24 -4.27
CA THR A 121 -9.03 9.50 -3.99
C THR A 121 -8.16 10.49 -3.23
N TYR A 122 -7.48 10.02 -2.18
CA TYR A 122 -6.62 10.84 -1.32
C TYR A 122 -5.15 10.87 -1.78
N ARG A 123 -4.85 10.24 -2.93
CA ARG A 123 -3.52 10.18 -3.54
C ARG A 123 -2.43 9.66 -2.59
N LEU A 124 -2.76 8.62 -1.84
CA LEU A 124 -1.88 8.01 -0.83
C LEU A 124 -1.04 6.89 -1.44
N ARG A 125 -0.04 6.44 -0.68
CA ARG A 125 0.66 5.19 -0.98
C ARG A 125 -0.12 3.98 -0.47
N PHE A 126 0.11 2.82 -1.07
CA PHE A 126 -0.53 1.56 -0.67
C PHE A 126 0.50 0.48 -0.38
N LYS A 127 0.36 -0.21 0.74
CA LYS A 127 1.14 -1.39 1.09
C LYS A 127 0.22 -2.56 1.40
N ALA A 128 0.38 -3.67 0.70
CA ALA A 128 -0.27 -4.92 1.06
C ALA A 128 0.72 -5.85 1.77
N THR A 129 0.23 -6.67 2.67
CA THR A 129 1.05 -7.70 3.33
C THR A 129 0.20 -8.93 3.58
N GLN A 130 0.82 -10.11 3.60
CA GLN A 130 0.21 -11.39 3.97
C GLN A 130 -0.93 -11.80 3.03
N GLY A 131 -0.80 -12.91 2.29
CA GLY A 131 -1.88 -13.44 1.42
C GLY A 131 -1.84 -12.98 -0.05
N LEU A 132 -0.72 -12.41 -0.53
CA LEU A 132 -0.49 -12.14 -1.96
C LEU A 132 0.58 -13.11 -2.48
N HIS A 133 0.17 -14.37 -2.66
CA HIS A 133 1.05 -15.46 -3.08
C HIS A 133 0.96 -15.78 -4.58
N HIS A 134 -0.08 -15.28 -5.25
CA HIS A 134 -0.34 -15.59 -6.65
C HIS A 134 -0.48 -14.31 -7.48
N PRO A 135 -0.16 -14.34 -8.79
CA PRO A 135 -0.31 -13.16 -9.64
C PRO A 135 -1.78 -12.81 -9.82
N VAL A 136 -2.61 -13.82 -10.07
CA VAL A 136 -4.06 -13.69 -10.30
C VAL A 136 -4.83 -14.19 -9.08
N SER A 137 -5.96 -13.56 -8.75
CA SER A 137 -6.81 -13.94 -7.62
C SER A 137 -7.34 -15.37 -7.75
N SER A 138 -7.52 -16.03 -6.61
CA SER A 138 -8.16 -17.33 -6.48
C SER A 138 -9.52 -17.20 -5.78
N GLU A 139 -10.09 -18.32 -5.33
CA GLU A 139 -11.30 -18.29 -4.48
C GLU A 139 -11.04 -17.70 -3.10
N SER A 140 -9.82 -17.86 -2.57
CA SER A 140 -9.49 -17.56 -1.18
C SER A 140 -8.49 -16.42 -1.00
N GLU A 141 -7.75 -16.06 -2.05
CA GLU A 141 -6.64 -15.10 -1.98
C GLU A 141 -6.67 -14.12 -3.14
N PHE A 142 -6.20 -12.91 -2.89
CA PHE A 142 -6.07 -11.88 -3.91
C PHE A 142 -4.78 -12.06 -4.72
N GLY A 143 -4.85 -11.75 -6.01
CA GLY A 143 -3.69 -11.69 -6.90
C GLY A 143 -2.93 -10.38 -6.73
N PHE A 144 -1.60 -10.42 -6.76
CA PHE A 144 -0.82 -9.17 -6.74
C PHE A 144 -0.95 -8.37 -8.05
N ILE A 145 -1.16 -9.02 -9.20
CA ILE A 145 -1.50 -8.33 -10.45
C ILE A 145 -2.87 -7.67 -10.32
N ASN A 146 -3.87 -8.36 -9.76
CA ASN A 146 -5.20 -7.79 -9.52
C ASN A 146 -5.11 -6.51 -8.69
N LEU A 147 -4.39 -6.55 -7.55
CA LEU A 147 -4.25 -5.40 -6.68
C LEU A 147 -3.53 -4.22 -7.36
N PHE A 148 -2.41 -4.49 -8.05
CA PHE A 148 -1.67 -3.41 -8.72
C PHE A 148 -2.39 -2.84 -9.93
N SER A 149 -3.15 -3.68 -10.64
CA SER A 149 -4.05 -3.24 -11.71
C SER A 149 -5.14 -2.35 -11.15
N ALA A 150 -5.82 -2.80 -10.10
CA ALA A 150 -6.88 -2.04 -9.44
C ALA A 150 -6.37 -0.67 -8.92
N LEU A 151 -5.19 -0.63 -8.29
CA LEU A 151 -4.55 0.62 -7.86
C LEU A 151 -4.23 1.55 -9.03
N SER A 152 -3.66 1.02 -10.11
CA SER A 152 -3.26 1.81 -11.28
C SER A 152 -4.46 2.36 -12.03
N LEU A 153 -5.49 1.54 -12.24
CA LEU A 153 -6.73 1.91 -12.91
C LEU A 153 -7.58 2.85 -12.06
N ALA A 154 -7.67 2.63 -10.74
CA ALA A 154 -8.35 3.56 -9.84
C ALA A 154 -7.70 4.95 -9.87
N PHE A 155 -6.36 5.02 -9.98
CA PHE A 155 -5.65 6.28 -10.04
C PHE A 155 -5.77 6.98 -11.41
N SER A 156 -5.48 6.25 -12.49
CA SER A 156 -5.36 6.86 -13.83
C SER A 156 -6.67 6.89 -14.61
N ALA A 157 -7.54 5.89 -14.44
CA ALA A 157 -8.82 5.76 -15.15
C ALA A 157 -10.03 6.06 -14.26
N ASN A 158 -9.83 6.44 -12.99
CA ASN A 158 -10.89 6.78 -12.03
C ASN A 158 -11.97 5.69 -11.91
N LEU A 159 -11.55 4.43 -11.80
CA LEU A 159 -12.48 3.31 -11.60
C LEU A 159 -13.43 3.57 -10.42
N LYS A 160 -14.69 3.23 -10.64
CA LYS A 160 -15.71 3.21 -9.59
C LYS A 160 -15.47 2.00 -8.69
N HIS A 161 -16.02 2.06 -7.49
CA HIS A 161 -15.87 1.03 -6.46
C HIS A 161 -16.19 -0.39 -6.97
N ALA A 162 -17.30 -0.55 -7.70
CA ALA A 162 -17.68 -1.83 -8.29
C ALA A 162 -16.67 -2.37 -9.33
N GLU A 163 -16.04 -1.50 -10.11
CA GLU A 163 -15.01 -1.87 -11.09
C GLU A 163 -13.71 -2.26 -10.41
N ILE A 164 -13.33 -1.53 -9.35
CA ILE A 164 -12.19 -1.88 -8.50
C ILE A 164 -12.40 -3.27 -7.90
N ARG A 165 -13.57 -3.53 -7.32
CA ARG A 165 -13.93 -4.83 -6.76
C ARG A 165 -13.87 -5.94 -7.82
N ALA A 166 -14.44 -5.70 -9.00
CA ALA A 166 -14.39 -6.66 -10.10
C ALA A 166 -12.95 -6.97 -10.54
N CYS A 167 -12.06 -5.96 -10.57
CA CYS A 167 -10.64 -6.15 -10.86
C CYS A 167 -9.95 -6.99 -9.77
N LEU A 168 -10.30 -6.79 -8.50
CA LEU A 168 -9.77 -7.59 -7.39
C LEU A 168 -10.26 -9.04 -7.42
N ASP A 169 -11.50 -9.26 -7.87
CA ASP A 169 -12.14 -10.59 -7.95
C ASP A 169 -11.85 -11.33 -9.27
N GLU A 170 -11.13 -10.73 -10.21
CA GLU A 170 -10.81 -11.37 -11.50
C GLU A 170 -9.90 -12.59 -11.33
N ARG A 171 -10.29 -13.72 -11.91
CA ARG A 171 -9.60 -15.01 -11.79
C ARG A 171 -9.06 -15.51 -13.12
N LYS A 172 -9.37 -14.82 -14.20
CA LYS A 172 -8.93 -15.14 -15.56
C LYS A 172 -7.66 -14.35 -15.88
N PRO A 173 -6.49 -15.00 -15.99
CA PRO A 173 -5.25 -14.33 -16.37
C PRO A 173 -5.39 -13.57 -17.70
N GLU A 174 -6.15 -14.11 -18.65
CA GLU A 174 -6.38 -13.51 -19.97
C GLU A 174 -7.13 -12.15 -19.93
N ALA A 175 -7.74 -11.80 -18.80
CA ALA A 175 -8.34 -10.49 -18.58
C ALA A 175 -7.28 -9.40 -18.38
N PHE A 176 -6.06 -9.76 -17.97
CA PHE A 176 -4.92 -8.85 -17.79
C PHE A 176 -3.99 -8.95 -18.99
N GLN A 177 -4.07 -7.98 -19.90
CA GLN A 177 -3.28 -8.00 -21.12
C GLN A 177 -2.13 -7.00 -21.02
N PHE A 178 -0.92 -7.50 -21.27
CA PHE A 178 0.31 -6.71 -21.29
C PHE A 178 0.82 -6.65 -22.72
N GLN A 179 0.90 -5.43 -23.25
CA GLN A 179 1.44 -5.13 -24.58
C GLN A 179 2.65 -4.21 -24.42
N GLY A 180 3.46 -4.07 -25.48
CA GLY A 180 4.73 -3.34 -25.41
C GLY A 180 4.61 -1.88 -24.97
N ASP A 181 3.45 -1.25 -25.21
CA ASP A 181 3.18 0.16 -24.94
C ASP A 181 1.98 0.42 -24.01
N LYS A 182 1.25 -0.64 -23.62
CA LYS A 182 0.06 -0.51 -22.78
C LYS A 182 -0.25 -1.75 -21.95
N PHE A 183 -0.98 -1.51 -20.88
CA PHE A 183 -1.68 -2.52 -20.09
C PHE A 183 -3.18 -2.35 -20.31
N SER A 184 -3.94 -3.44 -20.30
CA SER A 184 -5.40 -3.36 -20.29
C SER A 184 -6.04 -4.41 -19.40
N TRP A 185 -7.14 -4.03 -18.76
CA TRP A 185 -8.04 -4.93 -18.06
C TRP A 185 -9.49 -4.59 -18.41
N ASN A 186 -10.26 -5.60 -18.82
CA ASN A 186 -11.69 -5.47 -19.18
C ASN A 186 -12.00 -4.30 -20.16
N GLY A 187 -11.13 -4.10 -21.16
CA GLY A 187 -11.27 -3.04 -22.16
C GLY A 187 -10.83 -1.64 -21.72
N ILE A 188 -10.37 -1.47 -20.47
CA ILE A 188 -9.81 -0.23 -19.95
C ILE A 188 -8.29 -0.29 -20.15
N GLU A 189 -7.74 0.66 -20.88
CA GLU A 189 -6.32 0.69 -21.24
C GLU A 189 -5.57 1.78 -20.47
N LEU A 190 -4.32 1.50 -20.11
CA LEU A 190 -3.36 2.46 -19.59
C LEU A 190 -2.06 2.36 -20.40
N GLY A 191 -1.61 3.48 -20.95
CA GLY A 191 -0.30 3.58 -21.58
C GLY A 191 0.85 3.61 -20.55
N ILE A 192 2.09 3.44 -21.02
CA ILE A 192 3.29 3.45 -20.15
C ILE A 192 3.38 4.72 -19.30
N SER A 193 3.04 5.89 -19.83
CA SER A 193 3.09 7.15 -19.08
C SER A 193 2.10 7.17 -17.92
N GLU A 194 0.90 6.64 -18.12
CA GLU A 194 -0.16 6.59 -17.11
C GLU A 194 0.17 5.56 -16.02
N LEU A 195 0.70 4.40 -16.42
CA LEU A 195 1.21 3.39 -15.48
C LEU A 195 2.36 3.95 -14.64
N THR A 196 3.30 4.67 -15.27
CA THR A 196 4.44 5.27 -14.57
C THR A 196 3.97 6.31 -13.56
N ALA A 197 3.04 7.19 -13.95
CA ALA A 197 2.47 8.19 -13.06
C ALA A 197 1.70 7.55 -11.88
N ALA A 198 0.88 6.54 -12.15
CA ALA A 198 0.17 5.79 -11.13
C ALA A 198 1.15 5.16 -10.13
N ARG A 199 2.13 4.39 -10.61
CA ARG A 199 3.13 3.72 -9.78
C ARG A 199 3.93 4.69 -8.94
N ALA A 200 4.30 5.85 -9.48
CA ALA A 200 4.99 6.90 -8.74
C ALA A 200 4.15 7.49 -7.60
N GLN A 201 2.83 7.59 -7.81
CA GLN A 201 1.87 8.03 -6.79
C GLN A 201 1.64 6.95 -5.73
N HIS A 202 1.01 5.84 -6.09
CA HIS A 202 0.54 4.86 -5.11
C HIS A 202 1.69 4.04 -4.53
N GLY A 203 2.85 3.99 -5.21
CA GLY A 203 4.06 3.34 -4.69
C GLY A 203 3.81 1.92 -4.19
N GLY A 204 2.92 1.21 -4.90
CA GLY A 204 2.34 -0.04 -4.47
C GLY A 204 3.42 -1.05 -4.16
N CYS A 205 3.39 -1.61 -2.96
CA CYS A 205 4.30 -2.67 -2.57
C CYS A 205 3.53 -3.77 -1.85
N PHE A 206 4.03 -4.99 -1.96
CA PHE A 206 3.56 -6.12 -1.18
C PHE A 206 4.70 -6.82 -0.45
N GLY A 207 4.38 -7.52 0.63
CA GLY A 207 5.33 -8.37 1.35
C GLY A 207 5.30 -9.80 0.84
N SER A 208 6.43 -10.29 0.34
CA SER A 208 6.68 -11.70 0.03
C SER A 208 7.75 -12.26 0.99
N CYS A 209 7.67 -13.54 1.34
CA CYS A 209 8.67 -14.23 2.16
C CYS A 209 9.95 -14.56 1.38
N SER A 210 9.84 -14.63 0.05
CA SER A 210 10.94 -14.85 -0.88
C SER A 210 11.03 -13.71 -1.88
N ILE A 211 12.25 -13.40 -2.30
CA ILE A 211 12.52 -12.39 -3.33
C ILE A 211 12.21 -12.93 -4.73
N ASP A 212 12.51 -14.21 -4.99
CA ASP A 212 12.43 -14.80 -6.33
C ASP A 212 11.05 -15.39 -6.67
N GLU A 213 10.27 -15.79 -5.65
CA GLU A 213 8.95 -16.43 -5.82
C GLU A 213 7.98 -15.61 -6.71
N PRO A 214 7.84 -14.27 -6.56
CA PRO A 214 6.92 -13.50 -7.40
C PRO A 214 7.20 -13.60 -8.91
N ASP A 215 8.48 -13.60 -9.30
CA ASP A 215 8.88 -13.66 -10.71
C ASP A 215 8.61 -15.05 -11.30
N GLN A 216 8.81 -16.10 -10.51
CA GLN A 216 8.47 -17.47 -10.89
C GLN A 216 6.96 -17.60 -11.10
N PHE A 217 6.14 -17.10 -10.17
CA PHE A 217 4.70 -17.19 -10.30
C PHE A 217 4.17 -16.40 -11.51
N LEU A 218 4.77 -15.25 -11.83
CA LEU A 218 4.44 -14.49 -13.04
C LEU A 218 4.74 -15.30 -14.31
N ALA A 219 5.93 -15.91 -14.38
CA ALA A 219 6.33 -16.71 -15.52
C ALA A 219 5.45 -17.95 -15.70
N GLU A 220 5.01 -18.59 -14.61
CA GLU A 220 4.07 -19.71 -14.67
C GLU A 220 2.67 -19.29 -15.14
N GLN A 221 2.22 -18.09 -14.75
CA GLN A 221 0.85 -17.65 -14.97
C GLN A 221 0.60 -17.04 -16.36
N PHE A 222 1.58 -16.35 -16.93
CA PHE A 222 1.45 -15.56 -18.17
C PHE A 222 2.35 -16.06 -19.32
N GLN A 223 2.66 -17.36 -19.30
CA GLN A 223 3.42 -18.05 -20.35
C GLN A 223 2.75 -17.99 -21.72
#